data_AF-A0AAN5ALU7-F1
#
_entry.id   AF-A0AAN5ALU7-F1
#
_cell.length_a   1.000
_cell.length_b   1.000
_cell.length_c   1.000
_cell.angle_alpha   90.00
_cell.angle_beta   90.00
_cell.angle_gamma   90.00
#
_symmetry.space_group_name_H-M   'P 1'
#
loop_
_entity.id
_entity.type
_entity.pdbx_description
1 polymer ?
#
loop_
_entity_poly.entity_id
_entity_poly.type
_entity_poly.pdbx_seq_one_letter_code
_entity_poly.pdbx_strand_id
1 'polypeptide(L)'
;MDLITVIAMITFGSLSASSFYVPLKYIKAGQWEVYWLALSIVTCILLPWTFILMSAPANHLRVVLNVIPYSNVLSTIFWGAIWGVGGLFLGLSIKRLGIGLGQSLVVGIWGIWGLFFSPLLGEININPHVDPFFALLIILISMAAIGSIGYLNYQSRIPKIGKAFLLAVGAGLMSVGMNIGYVAGIPIDHKMVEYGVNPLFQSTLTLAFILLGGFIPNAIYCLIVSLKNQAGQSPASINYPSFLERLLMTLIAGGLWYLPFYFLGLGKNILPLSSQPYAWSLWIGLQVIFAIIWGILLLEPKVKRGNFRFKQLHRA
;
A
#
# COMPACT_ATOMS: atom_id res chain seq x y z
N MET A 1 -8.29 -16.51 21.73
CA MET A 1 -7.47 -15.28 21.89
C MET A 1 -8.39 -14.14 22.29
N ASP A 2 -7.94 -13.25 23.16
CA ASP A 2 -8.75 -12.14 23.68
C ASP A 2 -8.76 -10.94 22.72
N LEU A 3 -9.74 -10.04 22.91
CA LEU A 3 -9.92 -8.83 22.09
C LEU A 3 -8.69 -7.91 22.12
N ILE A 4 -7.98 -7.88 23.25
CA ILE A 4 -6.77 -7.07 23.43
C ILE A 4 -5.68 -7.52 22.45
N THR A 5 -5.48 -8.83 22.30
CA THR A 5 -4.49 -9.36 21.35
C THR A 5 -4.85 -8.98 19.91
N VAL A 6 -6.13 -9.01 19.55
CA VAL A 6 -6.59 -8.58 18.21
C VAL A 6 -6.28 -7.11 17.95
N ILE A 7 -6.62 -6.24 18.91
CA ILE A 7 -6.35 -4.79 18.80
C ILE A 7 -4.85 -4.53 18.69
N ALA A 8 -4.03 -5.23 19.49
CA ALA A 8 -2.58 -5.11 19.43
C ALA A 8 -2.05 -5.51 18.04
N MET A 9 -2.46 -6.65 17.50
CA MET A 9 -2.06 -7.10 16.16
C MET A 9 -2.43 -6.09 15.07
N ILE A 10 -3.67 -5.59 15.07
CA ILE A 10 -4.13 -4.58 14.10
C ILE A 10 -3.33 -3.28 14.25
N THR A 11 -3.01 -2.88 15.49
CA THR A 11 -2.20 -1.69 15.78
C THR A 11 -0.78 -1.83 15.23
N PHE A 12 -0.12 -2.97 15.48
CA PHE A 12 1.21 -3.25 14.92
C PHE A 12 1.20 -3.28 13.39
N GLY A 13 0.20 -3.92 12.78
CA GLY A 13 0.02 -3.90 11.32
C GLY A 13 -0.17 -2.48 10.78
N SER A 14 -0.95 -1.64 11.46
CA SER A 14 -1.19 -0.24 11.06
C SER A 14 0.06 0.63 11.18
N LEU A 15 0.82 0.47 12.26
CA LEU A 15 2.09 1.16 12.46
C LEU A 15 3.09 0.76 11.38
N SER A 16 3.19 -0.54 11.09
CA SER A 16 4.04 -1.08 10.03
C SER A 16 3.71 -0.46 8.67
N ALA A 17 2.42 -0.48 8.29
CA ALA A 17 1.94 0.11 7.04
C ALA A 17 2.24 1.61 6.95
N SER A 18 2.19 2.33 8.07
CA SER A 18 2.47 3.77 8.13
C SER A 18 3.96 4.09 8.10
N SER A 19 4.79 3.12 8.46
CA SER A 19 6.23 3.26 8.56
C SER A 19 6.98 2.87 7.30
N PHE A 20 6.34 2.18 6.34
CA PHE A 20 7.02 1.60 5.17
C PHE A 20 7.81 2.62 4.34
N TYR A 21 7.34 3.87 4.29
CA TYR A 21 7.98 4.94 3.53
C TYR A 21 9.03 5.71 4.34
N VAL A 22 9.09 5.53 5.66
CA VAL A 22 10.03 6.23 6.54
C VAL A 22 11.49 5.91 6.19
N PRO A 23 11.89 4.63 5.97
CA PRO A 23 13.24 4.32 5.48
C PRO A 23 13.59 5.05 4.17
N LEU A 24 12.59 5.29 3.31
CA LEU A 24 12.81 5.96 2.03
C LEU A 24 13.12 7.45 2.15
N LYS A 25 12.87 8.09 3.31
CA LYS A 25 13.22 9.50 3.54
C LYS A 25 14.73 9.72 3.65
N TYR A 26 15.48 8.69 4.03
CA TYR A 26 16.94 8.75 4.15
C TYR A 26 17.65 8.57 2.80
N ILE A 27 16.88 8.43 1.72
CA ILE A 27 17.37 8.33 0.36
C ILE A 27 17.54 9.73 -0.26
N LYS A 28 18.63 9.93 -1.00
CA LYS A 28 18.94 11.21 -1.65
C LYS A 28 17.99 11.52 -2.81
N ALA A 29 17.81 12.83 -3.06
CA ALA A 29 17.13 13.34 -4.24
C ALA A 29 17.79 12.82 -5.53
N GLY A 30 16.99 12.30 -6.46
CA GLY A 30 17.43 11.79 -7.77
C GLY A 30 17.57 10.28 -7.91
N GLN A 31 17.44 9.51 -6.82
CA GLN A 31 17.45 8.03 -6.87
C GLN A 31 16.08 7.40 -6.60
N TRP A 32 15.04 8.21 -6.41
CA TRP A 32 13.72 7.75 -5.97
C TRP A 32 13.18 6.60 -6.83
N GLU A 33 13.33 6.68 -8.15
CA GLU A 33 12.85 5.68 -9.09
C GLU A 33 13.58 4.34 -8.93
N VAL A 34 14.88 4.38 -8.67
CA VAL A 34 15.70 3.18 -8.42
C VAL A 34 15.27 2.49 -7.13
N TYR A 35 15.04 3.26 -6.07
CA TYR A 35 14.60 2.69 -4.79
C TYR A 35 13.14 2.27 -4.80
N TRP A 36 12.27 3.00 -5.49
CA TRP A 36 10.88 2.60 -5.67
C TRP A 36 10.80 1.32 -6.49
N LEU A 37 11.66 1.15 -7.50
CA LEU A 37 11.81 -0.11 -8.24
C LEU A 37 12.29 -1.24 -7.34
N ALA A 38 13.36 -1.01 -6.56
CA ALA A 38 13.89 -2.01 -5.64
C ALA A 38 12.84 -2.41 -4.59
N LEU A 39 12.11 -1.45 -4.03
CA LEU A 39 10.99 -1.69 -3.13
C LEU A 39 9.91 -2.52 -3.82
N SER A 40 9.52 -2.15 -5.05
CA SER A 40 8.53 -2.89 -5.84
C SER A 40 8.97 -4.33 -6.12
N ILE A 41 10.27 -4.57 -6.37
CA ILE A 41 10.81 -5.94 -6.51
C ILE A 41 10.64 -6.70 -5.19
N VAL A 42 10.99 -6.10 -4.07
CA VAL A 42 10.85 -6.76 -2.75
C VAL A 42 9.39 -7.05 -2.44
N THR A 43 8.50 -6.08 -2.57
CA THR A 43 7.10 -6.19 -2.15
C THR A 43 6.24 -6.98 -3.12
N CYS A 44 6.49 -6.86 -4.42
CA CYS A 44 5.63 -7.46 -5.43
C CYS A 44 6.14 -8.79 -5.96
N ILE A 45 7.44 -9.07 -5.81
CA ILE A 45 8.06 -10.31 -6.30
C ILE A 45 8.65 -11.10 -5.12
N LEU A 46 9.66 -10.59 -4.43
CA LEU A 46 10.40 -11.44 -3.47
C LEU A 46 9.52 -11.93 -2.32
N LEU A 47 8.82 -11.03 -1.62
CA LEU A 47 8.01 -11.39 -0.47
C LEU A 47 6.81 -12.31 -0.79
N PRO A 48 5.93 -12.01 -1.76
CA PRO A 48 4.76 -12.85 -2.02
C PRO A 48 5.14 -14.23 -2.53
N TRP A 49 6.17 -14.34 -3.38
CA TRP A 49 6.63 -15.64 -3.86
C TRP A 49 7.33 -16.45 -2.77
N THR A 50 8.08 -15.78 -1.88
CA THR A 50 8.61 -16.45 -0.67
C THR A 50 7.48 -16.98 0.19
N PHE A 51 6.42 -16.19 0.40
CA PHE A 51 5.27 -16.62 1.20
C PHE A 51 4.53 -17.79 0.56
N ILE A 52 4.32 -17.80 -0.75
CA ILE A 52 3.72 -18.94 -1.46
C ILE A 52 4.55 -20.21 -1.26
N LEU A 53 5.87 -20.13 -1.43
CA LEU A 53 6.76 -21.28 -1.29
C LEU A 53 6.79 -21.83 0.15
N MET A 54 6.56 -20.97 1.14
CA MET A 54 6.43 -21.37 2.55
C MET A 54 5.04 -21.95 2.86
N SER A 55 4.00 -21.48 2.18
CA SER A 55 2.59 -21.82 2.45
C SER A 55 2.07 -23.03 1.67
N ALA A 56 2.66 -23.34 0.51
CA ALA A 56 2.23 -24.42 -0.37
C ALA A 56 3.43 -25.29 -0.80
N PRO A 57 3.34 -26.63 -0.67
CA PRO A 57 4.34 -27.54 -1.22
C PRO A 57 4.57 -27.27 -2.72
N ALA A 58 5.84 -27.22 -3.16
CA ALA A 58 6.19 -26.84 -4.53
C ALA A 58 5.56 -27.74 -5.61
N ASN A 59 5.34 -29.02 -5.29
CA ASN A 59 4.62 -29.98 -6.12
C ASN A 59 3.14 -29.61 -6.31
N HIS A 60 2.46 -29.10 -5.27
CA HIS A 60 1.06 -28.68 -5.38
C HIS A 60 0.95 -27.40 -6.22
N LEU A 61 1.86 -26.44 -6.03
CA LEU A 61 1.86 -25.20 -6.79
C LEU A 61 2.03 -25.43 -8.29
N ARG A 62 2.94 -26.32 -8.69
CA ARG A 62 3.14 -26.67 -10.11
C ARG A 62 1.87 -27.23 -10.74
N VAL A 63 1.15 -28.09 -10.03
CA VAL A 63 -0.10 -28.68 -10.54
C VAL A 63 -1.18 -27.60 -10.66
N VAL A 64 -1.36 -26.78 -9.63
CA VAL A 64 -2.32 -25.66 -9.64
C VAL A 64 -2.08 -24.73 -10.82
N LEU A 65 -0.82 -24.34 -11.07
CA LEU A 65 -0.46 -23.46 -12.19
C LEU A 65 -0.83 -24.02 -13.58
N ASN A 66 -0.98 -25.34 -13.72
CA ASN A 66 -1.38 -25.98 -14.99
C ASN A 66 -2.90 -26.08 -15.17
N VAL A 67 -3.69 -25.92 -14.10
CA VAL A 67 -5.14 -26.15 -14.11
C VAL A 67 -5.96 -24.89 -13.82
N ILE A 68 -5.32 -23.79 -13.40
CA ILE A 68 -6.01 -22.52 -13.16
C ILE A 68 -6.51 -21.89 -14.46
N PRO A 69 -7.72 -21.28 -14.46
CA PRO A 69 -8.24 -20.64 -15.66
C PRO A 69 -7.41 -19.41 -16.06
N TYR A 70 -6.88 -19.41 -17.30
CA TYR A 70 -6.07 -18.30 -17.81
C TYR A 70 -6.79 -16.94 -17.78
N SER A 71 -8.11 -16.93 -18.04
CA SER A 71 -8.93 -15.71 -17.97
C SER A 71 -8.89 -15.05 -16.59
N ASN A 72 -8.89 -15.86 -15.52
CA ASN A 72 -8.85 -15.37 -14.15
C ASN A 72 -7.46 -14.85 -13.80
N VAL A 73 -6.41 -15.55 -14.20
CA VAL A 73 -5.02 -15.08 -14.03
C VAL A 73 -4.82 -13.73 -14.70
N LEU A 74 -5.24 -13.59 -15.96
CA LEU A 74 -5.10 -12.33 -16.70
C LEU A 74 -5.92 -11.20 -16.07
N SER A 75 -7.15 -11.48 -15.63
CA SER A 75 -7.98 -10.51 -14.92
C SER A 75 -7.34 -10.06 -13.60
N THR A 76 -6.84 -10.99 -12.79
CA THR A 76 -6.16 -10.70 -11.53
C THR A 76 -4.90 -9.85 -11.74
N ILE A 77 -4.10 -10.16 -12.76
CA ILE A 77 -2.92 -9.36 -13.15
C ILE A 77 -3.34 -7.97 -13.64
N PHE A 78 -4.39 -7.87 -14.45
CA PHE A 78 -4.88 -6.59 -14.99
C PHE A 78 -5.35 -5.64 -13.87
N TRP A 79 -6.17 -6.14 -12.94
CA TRP A 79 -6.61 -5.37 -11.79
C TRP A 79 -5.46 -5.04 -10.83
N GLY A 80 -4.50 -5.96 -10.72
CA GLY A 80 -3.20 -5.72 -10.08
C GLY A 80 -2.43 -4.56 -10.72
N ALA A 81 -2.41 -4.45 -12.05
CA ALA A 81 -1.76 -3.35 -12.75
C ALA A 81 -2.45 -2.00 -12.48
N ILE A 82 -3.79 -1.96 -12.45
CA ILE A 82 -4.53 -0.74 -12.04
C ILE A 82 -4.13 -0.33 -10.62
N TRP A 83 -4.12 -1.28 -9.69
CA TRP A 83 -3.64 -1.06 -8.33
C TRP A 83 -2.18 -0.57 -8.29
N GLY A 84 -1.31 -1.13 -9.13
CA GLY A 84 0.09 -0.72 -9.26
C GLY A 84 0.27 0.72 -9.73
N VAL A 85 -0.56 1.18 -10.67
CA VAL A 85 -0.62 2.61 -11.05
C VAL A 85 -1.03 3.46 -9.85
N GLY A 86 -1.99 3.00 -9.05
CA GLY A 86 -2.35 3.63 -7.78
C GLY A 86 -1.19 3.70 -6.79
N GLY A 87 -0.42 2.61 -6.66
CA GLY A 87 0.81 2.57 -5.84
C GLY A 87 1.86 3.58 -6.30
N LEU A 88 2.06 3.71 -7.63
CA LEU A 88 2.95 4.73 -8.18
C LEU A 88 2.47 6.15 -7.83
N PHE A 89 1.16 6.41 -7.94
CA PHE A 89 0.58 7.68 -7.57
C PHE A 89 0.70 7.98 -6.07
N LEU A 90 0.60 6.96 -5.21
CA LEU A 90 0.88 7.08 -3.77
C LEU A 90 2.32 7.50 -3.52
N GLY A 91 3.30 6.81 -4.12
CA GLY A 91 4.71 7.17 -3.96
C GLY A 91 5.00 8.60 -4.44
N LEU A 92 4.45 8.98 -5.58
CA LEU A 92 4.57 10.32 -6.15
C LEU A 92 3.82 11.41 -5.37
N SER A 93 2.72 11.07 -4.68
CA SER A 93 1.98 11.99 -3.83
C SER A 93 2.74 12.21 -2.52
N ILE A 94 3.25 11.15 -1.88
CA ILE A 94 4.11 11.25 -0.68
C ILE A 94 5.37 12.07 -0.98
N LYS A 95 6.03 11.85 -2.12
CA LYS A 95 7.20 12.64 -2.57
C LYS A 95 6.91 14.15 -2.64
N ARG A 96 5.64 14.56 -2.82
CA ARG A 96 5.22 15.97 -2.98
C ARG A 96 4.49 16.54 -1.76
N LEU A 97 3.75 15.73 -1.02
CA LEU A 97 2.89 16.14 0.11
C LEU A 97 3.53 15.86 1.47
N GLY A 98 4.54 14.99 1.53
CA GLY A 98 5.01 14.38 2.77
C GLY A 98 4.23 13.11 3.12
N ILE A 99 4.79 12.32 4.02
CA ILE A 99 4.22 11.04 4.52
C ILE A 99 2.89 11.34 5.22
N GLY A 100 2.85 12.34 6.10
CA GLY A 100 1.66 12.59 6.91
C GLY A 100 0.42 12.95 6.10
N LEU A 101 0.54 13.87 5.13
CA LEU A 101 -0.60 14.26 4.31
C LEU A 101 -0.82 13.28 3.15
N GLY A 102 0.24 12.88 2.46
CA GLY A 102 0.15 12.03 1.27
C GLY A 102 -0.42 10.65 1.60
N GLN A 103 0.11 9.97 2.61
CA GLN A 103 -0.35 8.64 2.97
C GLN A 103 -1.76 8.66 3.57
N SER A 104 -2.07 9.61 4.46
CA SER A 104 -3.39 9.68 5.09
C SER A 104 -4.52 9.99 4.11
N LEU A 105 -4.27 10.82 3.09
CA LEU A 105 -5.26 11.06 2.02
C LEU A 105 -5.54 9.79 1.20
N VAL A 106 -4.49 9.09 0.77
CA VAL A 106 -4.65 7.87 -0.03
C VAL A 106 -5.34 6.77 0.77
N VAL A 107 -4.86 6.51 1.99
CA VAL A 107 -5.40 5.48 2.88
C VAL A 107 -6.85 5.79 3.26
N GLY A 108 -7.19 7.06 3.51
CA GLY A 108 -8.56 7.48 3.79
C GLY A 108 -9.51 7.18 2.63
N ILE A 109 -9.15 7.59 1.41
CA ILE A 109 -9.97 7.35 0.21
C ILE A 109 -10.10 5.86 -0.08
N TRP A 110 -9.01 5.10 0.03
CA TRP A 110 -9.03 3.66 -0.17
C TRP A 110 -9.87 2.93 0.90
N GLY A 111 -9.80 3.38 2.15
CA GLY A 111 -10.58 2.84 3.25
C GLY A 111 -12.09 2.90 3.01
N ILE A 112 -12.57 3.97 2.36
CA ILE A 112 -13.97 4.11 1.94
C ILE A 112 -14.37 2.98 0.99
N TRP A 113 -13.54 2.70 -0.04
CA TRP A 113 -13.82 1.62 -0.99
C TRP A 113 -13.83 0.24 -0.34
N GLY A 114 -12.98 0.01 0.66
CA GLY A 114 -12.96 -1.22 1.42
C GLY A 114 -14.31 -1.56 2.09
N LEU A 115 -15.06 -0.53 2.54
CA LEU A 115 -16.39 -0.72 3.13
C LEU A 115 -17.43 -1.18 2.11
N PHE A 116 -17.32 -0.75 0.86
CA PHE A 116 -18.25 -1.13 -0.21
C PHE A 116 -17.93 -2.50 -0.81
N PHE A 117 -16.66 -2.88 -0.91
CA PHE A 117 -16.24 -4.12 -1.57
C PHE A 117 -16.20 -5.35 -0.66
N SER A 118 -16.02 -5.19 0.66
CA SER A 118 -15.97 -6.32 1.59
C SER A 118 -17.30 -7.12 1.63
N PRO A 119 -18.50 -6.51 1.54
CA PRO A 119 -19.75 -7.25 1.36
C PRO A 119 -19.88 -7.96 0.00
N LEU A 120 -19.35 -7.36 -1.08
CA LEU A 120 -19.41 -7.95 -2.44
C LEU A 120 -18.51 -9.19 -2.58
N LEU A 121 -17.47 -9.30 -1.77
CA LEU A 121 -16.59 -10.48 -1.68
C LEU A 121 -17.21 -11.64 -0.88
N GLY A 122 -18.43 -11.48 -0.33
CA GLY A 122 -19.07 -12.49 0.51
C GLY A 122 -18.42 -12.66 1.89
N GLU A 123 -17.43 -11.84 2.24
CA GLU A 123 -16.71 -11.90 3.51
C GLU A 123 -17.57 -11.40 4.70
N ILE A 124 -18.59 -10.60 4.43
CA ILE A 124 -19.45 -10.03 5.47
C ILE A 124 -20.90 -10.22 5.06
N ASN A 125 -21.59 -11.12 5.75
CA ASN A 125 -23.05 -11.09 5.79
C ASN A 125 -23.41 -9.77 6.47
N ILE A 126 -23.95 -8.80 5.73
CA ILE A 126 -24.23 -7.46 6.24
C ILE A 126 -25.29 -7.61 7.33
N ASN A 127 -24.83 -7.76 8.57
CA ASN A 127 -25.70 -7.79 9.72
C ASN A 127 -26.33 -6.39 9.79
N PRO A 128 -27.67 -6.24 9.78
CA PRO A 128 -28.34 -4.94 9.77
C PRO A 128 -27.98 -4.03 10.97
N HIS A 129 -27.23 -4.55 11.95
CA HIS A 129 -26.77 -3.83 13.13
C HIS A 129 -25.35 -3.24 13.02
N VAL A 130 -24.55 -3.62 12.01
CA VAL A 130 -23.28 -2.94 11.73
C VAL A 130 -23.57 -1.90 10.67
N ASP A 131 -23.78 -0.66 11.10
CA ASP A 131 -24.10 0.39 10.16
C ASP A 131 -22.83 0.75 9.34
N PRO A 132 -22.73 0.38 8.05
CA PRO A 132 -21.61 0.82 7.21
C PRO A 132 -21.51 2.35 7.17
N PHE A 133 -22.59 3.07 7.49
CA PHE A 133 -22.56 4.52 7.67
C PHE A 133 -21.72 4.96 8.87
N PHE A 134 -21.62 4.19 9.96
CA PHE A 134 -20.79 4.54 11.11
C PHE A 134 -19.28 4.40 10.81
N ALA A 135 -18.89 3.32 10.12
CA ALA A 135 -17.52 3.15 9.64
C ALA A 135 -17.13 4.22 8.61
N LEU A 136 -18.05 4.53 7.70
CA LEU A 136 -17.88 5.62 6.74
C LEU A 136 -17.74 6.98 7.45
N LEU A 137 -18.55 7.23 8.48
CA LEU A 137 -18.48 8.46 9.28
C LEU A 137 -17.11 8.62 9.96
N ILE A 138 -16.56 7.57 10.56
CA ILE A 138 -15.20 7.61 11.15
C ILE A 138 -14.15 7.96 10.10
N ILE A 139 -14.22 7.35 8.91
CA ILE A 139 -13.27 7.63 7.83
C ILE A 139 -13.44 9.06 7.32
N LEU A 140 -14.67 9.55 7.14
CA LEU A 140 -14.97 10.90 6.71
C LEU A 140 -14.52 11.94 7.75
N ILE A 141 -14.75 11.70 9.05
CA ILE A 141 -14.24 12.56 10.13
C ILE A 141 -12.72 12.58 10.12
N SER A 142 -12.08 11.42 9.96
CA SER A 142 -10.61 11.32 9.86
C SER A 142 -10.09 12.11 8.65
N MET A 143 -10.73 11.97 7.49
CA MET A 143 -10.42 12.73 6.28
C MET A 143 -10.65 14.23 6.45
N ALA A 144 -11.73 14.65 7.12
CA ALA A 144 -12.01 16.04 7.42
C ALA A 144 -10.97 16.61 8.40
N ALA A 145 -10.54 15.85 9.40
CA ALA A 145 -9.48 16.24 10.33
C ALA A 145 -8.13 16.38 9.61
N ILE A 146 -7.73 15.40 8.78
CA ILE A 146 -6.53 15.49 7.92
C ILE A 146 -6.64 16.70 6.98
N GLY A 147 -7.79 16.88 6.33
CA GLY A 147 -8.06 17.97 5.40
C GLY A 147 -7.98 19.33 6.08
N SER A 148 -8.44 19.43 7.34
CA SER A 148 -8.36 20.65 8.15
C SER A 148 -6.93 20.94 8.59
N ILE A 149 -6.18 19.93 9.05
CA ILE A 149 -4.76 20.07 9.39
C ILE A 149 -3.95 20.44 8.13
N GLY A 150 -4.27 19.83 6.99
CA GLY A 150 -3.68 20.14 5.70
C GLY A 150 -4.01 21.56 5.25
N TYR A 151 -5.28 21.97 5.30
CA TYR A 151 -5.71 23.30 4.96
C TYR A 151 -5.01 24.35 5.83
N LEU A 152 -4.99 24.18 7.15
CA LEU A 152 -4.33 25.11 8.08
C LEU A 152 -2.82 25.22 7.85
N ASN A 153 -2.15 24.11 7.52
CA ASN A 153 -0.70 24.11 7.26
C ASN A 153 -0.33 24.54 5.82
N TYR A 154 -1.25 24.46 4.86
CA TYR A 154 -0.96 24.60 3.42
C TYR A 154 -1.86 25.60 2.67
N GLN A 155 -2.70 26.38 3.35
CA GLN A 155 -3.68 27.32 2.78
C GLN A 155 -3.08 28.24 1.70
N SER A 156 -1.87 28.77 1.94
CA SER A 156 -1.18 29.68 1.02
C SER A 156 -0.65 29.03 -0.26
N ARG A 157 -0.77 27.70 -0.41
CA ARG A 157 -0.13 26.91 -1.47
C ARG A 157 -1.08 25.95 -2.20
N ILE A 158 -2.39 26.03 -1.93
CA ILE A 158 -3.43 25.19 -2.53
C ILE A 158 -3.30 25.09 -4.08
N PRO A 159 -3.05 26.18 -4.84
CA PRO A 159 -2.91 26.07 -6.30
C PRO A 159 -1.69 25.25 -6.75
N LYS A 160 -0.61 25.21 -5.95
CA LYS A 160 0.62 24.45 -6.25
C LYS A 160 0.54 22.99 -5.81
N ILE A 161 -0.37 22.68 -4.89
CA ILE A 161 -0.58 21.33 -4.34
C ILE A 161 -1.57 20.50 -5.18
N GLY A 162 -2.36 21.15 -6.06
CA GLY A 162 -3.40 20.49 -6.85
C GLY A 162 -2.96 19.22 -7.59
N LYS A 163 -1.78 19.21 -8.23
CA LYS A 163 -1.27 18.00 -8.91
C LYS A 163 -0.95 16.85 -7.95
N ALA A 164 -0.39 17.17 -6.78
CA ALA A 164 -0.04 16.17 -5.78
C ALA A 164 -1.30 15.61 -5.09
N PHE A 165 -2.32 16.45 -4.89
CA PHE A 165 -3.63 16.05 -4.41
C PHE A 165 -4.36 15.15 -5.42
N LEU A 166 -4.36 15.49 -6.71
CA LEU A 166 -4.93 14.65 -7.76
C LEU A 166 -4.27 13.27 -7.82
N LEU A 167 -2.95 13.20 -7.62
CA LEU A 167 -2.25 11.92 -7.49
C LEU A 167 -2.71 11.14 -6.25
N ALA A 168 -2.87 11.79 -5.10
CA ALA A 168 -3.38 11.11 -3.91
C ALA A 168 -4.82 10.59 -4.11
N VAL A 169 -5.69 11.37 -4.75
CA VAL A 169 -7.06 10.93 -5.08
C VAL A 169 -7.03 9.77 -6.07
N GLY A 170 -6.27 9.90 -7.16
CA GLY A 170 -6.09 8.84 -8.15
C GLY A 170 -5.55 7.55 -7.52
N ALA A 171 -4.58 7.66 -6.60
CA ALA A 171 -4.03 6.53 -5.87
C ALA A 171 -5.09 5.80 -5.03
N GLY A 172 -5.90 6.55 -4.28
CA GLY A 172 -6.97 5.97 -3.46
C GLY A 172 -8.04 5.28 -4.31
N LEU A 173 -8.44 5.89 -5.43
CA LEU A 173 -9.42 5.33 -6.36
C LEU A 173 -8.90 4.06 -7.05
N MET A 174 -7.69 4.10 -7.58
CA MET A 174 -7.08 2.97 -8.28
C MET A 174 -6.73 1.81 -7.34
N SER A 175 -6.54 2.08 -6.05
CA SER A 175 -6.28 1.03 -5.05
C SER A 175 -7.42 0.01 -4.92
N VAL A 176 -8.63 0.33 -5.41
CA VAL A 176 -9.75 -0.63 -5.52
C VAL A 176 -9.42 -1.84 -6.39
N GLY A 177 -8.48 -1.69 -7.33
CA GLY A 177 -8.02 -2.77 -8.20
C GLY A 177 -7.53 -3.99 -7.41
N MET A 178 -6.98 -3.81 -6.21
CA MET A 178 -6.58 -4.94 -5.37
C MET A 178 -7.78 -5.80 -4.96
N ASN A 179 -8.87 -5.18 -4.51
CA ASN A 179 -10.08 -5.90 -4.11
C ASN A 179 -10.74 -6.61 -5.29
N ILE A 180 -10.83 -5.94 -6.45
CA ILE A 180 -11.40 -6.55 -7.67
C ILE A 180 -10.49 -7.69 -8.17
N GLY A 181 -9.17 -7.55 -8.03
CA GLY A 181 -8.21 -8.61 -8.32
C GLY A 181 -8.42 -9.86 -7.46
N TYR A 182 -8.77 -9.69 -6.18
CA TYR A 182 -9.16 -10.80 -5.31
C TYR A 182 -10.47 -11.44 -5.74
N VAL A 183 -11.51 -10.66 -6.10
CA VAL A 183 -12.75 -11.22 -6.67
C VAL A 183 -12.45 -12.07 -7.91
N ALA A 184 -11.63 -11.54 -8.82
CA ALA A 184 -11.22 -12.24 -10.04
C ALA A 184 -10.42 -13.52 -9.75
N GLY A 185 -9.71 -13.58 -8.62
CA GLY A 185 -8.89 -14.70 -8.19
C GLY A 185 -9.64 -15.80 -7.43
N ILE A 186 -10.93 -15.64 -7.10
CA ILE A 186 -11.69 -16.67 -6.35
C ILE A 186 -11.56 -18.08 -7.00
N PRO A 187 -11.63 -18.26 -8.33
CA PRO A 187 -11.43 -19.57 -8.94
C PRO A 187 -10.00 -20.13 -8.80
N ILE A 188 -9.00 -19.25 -8.66
CA ILE A 188 -7.60 -19.63 -8.37
C ILE A 188 -7.52 -20.15 -6.93
N ASP A 189 -8.15 -19.46 -5.98
CA ASP A 189 -8.19 -19.85 -4.57
C ASP A 189 -8.88 -21.21 -4.37
N HIS A 190 -10.00 -21.45 -5.06
CA HIS A 190 -10.67 -22.76 -5.04
C HIS A 190 -9.76 -23.89 -5.52
N LYS A 191 -8.96 -23.65 -6.57
CA LYS A 191 -7.97 -24.63 -7.04
C LYS A 191 -6.83 -24.81 -6.04
N MET A 192 -6.37 -23.76 -5.38
CA MET A 192 -5.37 -23.92 -4.31
C MET A 192 -5.85 -24.88 -3.22
N VAL A 193 -7.10 -24.75 -2.77
CA VAL A 193 -7.69 -25.65 -1.76
C VAL A 193 -7.92 -27.06 -2.30
N GLU A 194 -8.45 -27.19 -3.52
CA GLU A 194 -8.69 -28.50 -4.18
C GLU A 194 -7.43 -29.36 -4.25
N TYR A 195 -6.26 -28.73 -4.44
CA TYR A 195 -4.96 -29.39 -4.50
C TYR A 195 -4.21 -29.41 -3.16
N GLY A 196 -4.92 -29.24 -2.05
CA GLY A 196 -4.41 -29.50 -0.71
C GLY A 196 -3.57 -28.37 -0.09
N VAL A 197 -3.67 -27.13 -0.60
CA VAL A 197 -3.16 -25.96 0.13
C VAL A 197 -4.10 -25.67 1.30
N ASN A 198 -3.53 -25.39 2.47
CA ASN A 198 -4.31 -25.03 3.66
C ASN A 198 -5.23 -23.83 3.34
N PRO A 199 -6.53 -23.87 3.68
CA PRO A 199 -7.47 -22.77 3.43
C PRO A 199 -7.00 -21.40 3.97
N LEU A 200 -6.18 -21.39 5.03
CA LEU A 200 -5.54 -20.16 5.55
C LEU A 200 -4.63 -19.45 4.54
N PHE A 201 -4.11 -20.19 3.55
CA PHE A 201 -3.19 -19.69 2.53
C PHE A 201 -3.76 -19.75 1.11
N GLN A 202 -5.06 -19.98 0.94
CA GLN A 202 -5.68 -20.14 -0.37
C GLN A 202 -5.44 -18.93 -1.30
N SER A 203 -5.51 -17.72 -0.76
CA SER A 203 -5.38 -16.46 -1.54
C SER A 203 -3.94 -16.02 -1.79
N THR A 204 -2.95 -16.82 -1.40
CA THR A 204 -1.52 -16.46 -1.56
C THR A 204 -1.12 -16.37 -3.02
N LEU A 205 -1.59 -17.31 -3.86
CA LEU A 205 -1.31 -17.30 -5.30
C LEU A 205 -2.04 -16.16 -6.01
N THR A 206 -3.30 -15.91 -5.66
CA THR A 206 -4.06 -14.75 -6.14
C THR A 206 -3.35 -13.44 -5.80
N LEU A 207 -2.91 -13.27 -4.55
CA LEU A 207 -2.15 -12.09 -4.13
C LEU A 207 -0.86 -11.93 -4.95
N ALA A 208 -0.11 -13.00 -5.21
CA ALA A 208 1.09 -12.88 -6.04
C ALA A 208 0.80 -12.45 -7.48
N PHE A 209 -0.32 -12.90 -8.08
CA PHE A 209 -0.71 -12.40 -9.41
C PHE A 209 -1.15 -10.94 -9.40
N ILE A 210 -1.88 -10.49 -8.37
CA ILE A 210 -2.22 -9.07 -8.18
C ILE A 210 -0.94 -8.24 -8.08
N LEU A 211 -0.01 -8.67 -7.24
CA LEU A 211 1.25 -7.97 -7.01
C LEU A 211 2.16 -7.99 -8.24
N LEU A 212 2.20 -9.10 -8.98
CA LEU A 212 2.89 -9.19 -10.27
C LEU A 212 2.31 -8.19 -11.27
N GLY A 213 0.98 -8.07 -11.33
CA GLY A 213 0.31 -7.02 -12.10
C GLY A 213 0.74 -5.63 -11.65
N GLY A 214 0.77 -5.38 -10.34
CA GLY A 214 1.16 -4.10 -9.78
C GLY A 214 2.63 -3.73 -10.01
N PHE A 215 3.51 -4.73 -10.12
CA PHE A 215 4.92 -4.54 -10.43
C PHE A 215 5.12 -3.93 -11.83
N ILE A 216 4.35 -4.36 -12.83
CA ILE A 216 4.51 -3.96 -14.24
C ILE A 216 4.53 -2.43 -14.44
N PRO A 217 3.50 -1.65 -14.06
CA PRO A 217 3.50 -0.21 -14.27
C PRO A 217 4.59 0.50 -13.45
N ASN A 218 4.90 0.01 -12.25
CA ASN A 218 5.96 0.55 -11.41
C ASN A 218 7.34 0.34 -12.06
N ALA A 219 7.59 -0.86 -12.58
CA ALA A 219 8.82 -1.19 -13.29
C ALA A 219 8.97 -0.36 -14.57
N ILE A 220 7.93 -0.29 -15.40
CA ILE A 220 7.93 0.51 -16.62
C ILE A 220 8.25 1.98 -16.31
N TYR A 221 7.54 2.59 -15.36
CA TYR A 221 7.77 3.98 -14.99
C TYR A 221 9.20 4.20 -14.50
N CYS A 222 9.63 3.42 -13.52
CA CYS A 222 10.94 3.61 -12.91
C CYS A 222 12.08 3.38 -13.90
N LEU A 223 11.97 2.38 -14.79
CA LEU A 223 12.99 2.12 -15.81
C LEU A 223 13.05 3.27 -16.83
N ILE A 224 11.91 3.72 -17.36
CA ILE A 224 11.86 4.83 -18.32
C ILE A 224 12.47 6.10 -17.72
N VAL A 225 12.08 6.46 -16.49
CA VAL A 225 12.56 7.68 -15.83
C VAL A 225 14.02 7.54 -15.43
N SER A 226 14.45 6.36 -14.94
CA SER A 226 15.86 6.12 -14.60
C SER A 226 16.76 6.23 -15.84
N LEU A 227 16.36 5.69 -16.98
CA LEU A 227 17.12 5.81 -18.24
C LEU A 227 17.20 7.26 -18.71
N LYS A 228 16.11 8.03 -18.59
CA LYS A 228 16.11 9.47 -18.91
C LYS A 228 16.99 10.28 -17.95
N ASN A 229 17.02 9.92 -16.68
CA ASN A 229 17.79 10.62 -15.65
C ASN A 229 19.29 10.26 -15.68
N GLN A 230 19.66 9.04 -16.07
CA GLN A 230 21.07 8.65 -16.27
C GLN A 230 21.75 9.43 -17.40
N ALA A 231 20.99 9.96 -18.37
CA ALA A 231 21.50 10.90 -19.37
C ALA A 231 21.83 12.30 -18.79
N GLY A 232 21.61 12.54 -17.49
CA GLY A 232 21.54 13.87 -16.88
C GLY A 232 22.27 14.07 -15.54
N GLN A 233 23.45 13.46 -15.35
CA GLN A 233 24.44 13.70 -14.27
C GLN A 233 24.42 12.73 -13.08
N SER A 234 25.61 12.22 -12.74
CA SER A 234 25.92 11.63 -11.43
C SER A 234 26.69 12.70 -10.63
N PRO A 235 26.16 13.25 -9.52
CA PRO A 235 26.93 14.17 -8.70
C PRO A 235 28.05 13.40 -8.00
N ALA A 236 29.29 13.69 -8.37
CA ALA A 236 30.49 13.01 -7.90
C ALA A 236 30.89 13.31 -6.43
N SER A 237 30.00 13.91 -5.62
CA SER A 237 30.41 14.55 -4.36
C SER A 237 29.49 14.31 -3.16
N ILE A 238 28.82 13.15 -3.05
CA ILE A 238 27.97 12.88 -1.89
C ILE A 238 28.21 11.47 -1.35
N ASN A 239 28.62 11.33 -0.09
CA ASN A 239 28.74 10.04 0.62
C ASN A 239 27.44 9.24 0.51
N TYR A 240 27.39 8.24 -0.37
CA TYR A 240 26.22 7.39 -0.54
C TYR A 240 26.18 6.39 0.61
N PRO A 241 25.00 6.10 1.20
CA PRO A 241 24.84 4.93 2.06
C PRO A 241 25.41 3.72 1.31
N SER A 242 26.08 2.80 2.01
CA SER A 242 26.67 1.63 1.35
C SER A 242 25.61 0.82 0.60
N PHE A 243 26.02 0.01 -0.39
CA PHE A 243 25.06 -0.86 -1.09
C PHE A 243 24.24 -1.72 -0.13
N LEU A 244 24.89 -2.22 0.94
CA LEU A 244 24.25 -3.00 1.98
C LEU A 244 23.20 -2.21 2.75
N GLU A 245 23.49 -0.96 3.14
CA GLU A 245 22.51 -0.10 3.83
C GLU A 245 21.28 0.14 2.97
N ARG A 246 21.45 0.40 1.67
CA ARG A 246 20.34 0.61 0.73
C ARG A 246 19.50 -0.64 0.56
N LEU A 247 20.15 -1.80 0.47
CA LEU A 247 19.48 -3.09 0.38
C LEU A 247 18.68 -3.36 1.65
N LEU A 248 19.29 -3.19 2.83
CA LEU A 248 18.63 -3.38 4.13
C LEU A 248 17.45 -2.43 4.31
N MET A 249 17.58 -1.15 3.97
CA MET A 249 16.49 -0.18 4.03
C MET A 249 15.33 -0.58 3.12
N THR A 250 15.62 -1.09 1.93
CA THR A 250 14.59 -1.55 0.98
C THR A 250 13.89 -2.81 1.47
N LEU A 251 14.64 -3.77 2.05
CA LEU A 251 14.08 -4.97 2.64
C LEU A 251 13.21 -4.66 3.87
N ILE A 252 13.67 -3.75 4.74
CA ILE A 252 12.90 -3.28 5.90
C ILE A 252 11.62 -2.58 5.41
N ALA A 253 11.72 -1.65 4.46
CA ALA A 253 10.55 -0.97 3.90
C ALA A 253 9.57 -1.95 3.27
N GLY A 254 10.05 -2.94 2.52
CA GLY A 254 9.22 -3.97 1.91
C GLY A 254 8.55 -4.87 2.94
N GLY A 255 9.28 -5.28 3.98
CA GLY A 255 8.73 -6.02 5.11
C GLY A 255 7.66 -5.22 5.84
N LEU A 256 7.93 -3.95 6.14
CA LEU A 256 6.98 -3.05 6.78
C LEU A 256 5.71 -2.85 5.95
N TRP A 257 5.83 -2.85 4.62
CA TRP A 257 4.71 -2.76 3.71
C TRP A 257 3.86 -4.05 3.65
N TYR A 258 4.48 -5.22 3.82
CA TYR A 258 3.82 -6.53 3.69
C TYR A 258 3.19 -7.06 4.99
N LEU A 259 3.85 -6.83 6.14
CA LEU A 259 3.36 -7.21 7.48
C LEU A 259 1.89 -6.84 7.80
N PRO A 260 1.36 -5.69 7.37
CA PRO A 260 -0.02 -5.29 7.65
C PRO A 260 -1.05 -6.29 7.13
N PHE A 261 -0.83 -6.90 5.96
CA PHE A 261 -1.73 -7.91 5.39
C PHE A 261 -1.80 -9.16 6.27
N TYR A 262 -0.68 -9.58 6.83
CA TYR A 262 -0.59 -10.72 7.72
C TYR A 262 -1.32 -10.46 9.06
N PHE A 263 -1.00 -9.35 9.74
CA PHE A 263 -1.61 -9.02 11.02
C PHE A 263 -3.11 -8.72 10.92
N LEU A 264 -3.55 -8.09 9.83
CA LEU A 264 -4.98 -7.88 9.57
C LEU A 264 -5.69 -9.23 9.36
N GLY A 265 -5.11 -10.14 8.58
CA GLY A 265 -5.66 -11.47 8.35
C GLY A 265 -5.81 -12.27 9.65
N LEU A 266 -4.75 -12.32 10.47
CA LEU A 266 -4.81 -12.96 11.79
C LEU A 266 -5.87 -12.33 12.70
N GLY A 267 -5.87 -10.99 12.81
CA GLY A 267 -6.82 -10.26 13.66
C GLY A 267 -8.27 -10.48 13.24
N LYS A 268 -8.56 -10.44 11.93
CA LYS A 268 -9.91 -10.69 11.39
C LYS A 268 -10.38 -12.11 11.67
N ASN A 269 -9.52 -13.12 11.52
CA ASN A 269 -9.89 -14.53 11.70
C ASN A 269 -10.22 -14.90 13.15
N ILE A 270 -9.74 -14.13 14.13
CA ILE A 270 -10.06 -14.31 15.55
C ILE A 270 -11.42 -13.71 15.91
N LEU A 271 -11.84 -12.65 15.19
CA LEU A 271 -13.08 -11.96 15.46
C LEU A 271 -14.29 -12.73 14.92
N PRO A 272 -15.45 -12.66 15.61
CA PRO A 272 -16.71 -13.09 15.02
C PRO A 272 -16.95 -12.39 13.67
N LEU A 273 -17.61 -13.09 12.73
CA LEU A 273 -17.91 -12.55 11.39
C LEU A 273 -18.60 -11.17 11.45
N SER A 274 -19.50 -10.97 12.41
CA SER A 274 -20.17 -9.69 12.64
C SER A 274 -19.22 -8.54 12.99
N SER A 275 -18.02 -8.84 13.49
CA SER A 275 -17.06 -7.86 14.01
C SER A 275 -15.88 -7.58 13.07
N GLN A 276 -15.69 -8.39 12.03
CA GLN A 276 -14.61 -8.23 11.04
C GLN A 276 -14.59 -6.87 10.30
N PRO A 277 -15.73 -6.23 9.94
CA PRO A 277 -15.70 -4.87 9.36
C PRO A 277 -15.11 -3.80 10.31
N TYR A 278 -15.22 -3.97 11.62
CA TYR A 278 -14.59 -3.05 12.57
C TYR A 278 -13.07 -3.19 12.59
N ALA A 279 -12.53 -4.40 12.39
CA ALA A 279 -11.08 -4.60 12.27
C ALA A 279 -10.51 -3.86 11.06
N TRP A 280 -11.22 -3.88 9.92
CA TRP A 280 -10.84 -3.07 8.75
C TRP A 280 -10.83 -1.58 9.07
N SER A 281 -11.91 -1.08 9.66
CA SER A 281 -12.05 0.35 9.98
C SER A 281 -11.00 0.81 10.98
N LEU A 282 -10.73 0.01 12.02
CA LEU A 282 -9.67 0.26 12.99
C LEU A 282 -8.29 0.29 12.32
N TRP A 283 -8.02 -0.66 11.42
CA TRP A 283 -6.76 -0.74 10.69
C TRP A 283 -6.52 0.49 9.80
N ILE A 284 -7.53 0.96 9.08
CA ILE A 284 -7.45 2.19 8.27
C ILE A 284 -7.27 3.43 9.15
N GLY A 285 -8.07 3.55 10.21
CA GLY A 285 -8.02 4.70 11.12
C GLY A 285 -6.67 4.85 11.82
N LEU A 286 -6.11 3.75 12.32
CA LEU A 286 -4.79 3.74 12.95
C LEU A 286 -3.68 4.07 11.95
N GLN A 287 -3.78 3.63 10.70
CA GLN A 287 -2.81 4.00 9.66
C GLN A 287 -2.79 5.52 9.42
N VAL A 288 -3.97 6.14 9.33
CA VAL A 288 -4.09 7.60 9.22
C VAL A 288 -3.42 8.30 10.40
N ILE A 289 -3.67 7.83 11.62
CA ILE A 289 -3.11 8.42 12.83
C ILE A 289 -1.58 8.29 12.84
N PHE A 290 -1.05 7.10 12.59
CA PHE A 290 0.39 6.87 12.58
C PHE A 290 1.12 7.61 11.45
N ALA A 291 0.50 7.74 10.27
CA ALA A 291 1.04 8.57 9.21
C ALA A 291 1.14 10.05 9.64
N ILE A 292 0.12 10.60 10.30
CA ILE A 292 0.18 11.97 10.87
C ILE A 292 1.30 12.08 11.91
N ILE A 293 1.41 11.11 12.82
CA ILE A 293 2.47 11.06 13.82
C ILE A 293 3.85 11.08 13.15
N TRP A 294 4.06 10.27 12.11
CA TRP A 294 5.30 10.29 11.34
C TRP A 294 5.56 11.63 10.66
N GLY A 295 4.53 12.28 10.10
CA GLY A 295 4.64 13.63 9.54
C GLY A 295 5.14 14.65 10.56
N ILE A 296 4.67 14.56 11.82
CA ILE A 296 5.11 15.42 12.92
C ILE A 296 6.53 15.05 13.37
N LEU A 297 6.81 13.78 13.65
CA LEU A 297 8.09 13.29 14.17
C LEU A 297 9.24 13.52 13.20
N LEU A 298 9.00 13.35 11.90
CA LEU A 298 10.01 13.55 10.88
C LEU A 298 10.22 15.04 10.55
N LEU A 299 9.61 15.94 11.34
CA LEU A 299 9.65 17.39 11.19
C LEU A 299 9.45 17.77 9.72
N GLU A 300 8.50 17.11 9.05
CA GLU A 300 8.20 17.43 7.66
C GLU A 300 7.96 18.92 7.59
N PRO A 301 8.76 19.67 6.81
CA PRO A 301 8.78 21.11 6.95
C PRO A 301 7.36 21.61 6.77
N LYS A 302 6.75 22.15 7.84
CA LYS A 302 5.70 23.15 7.69
C LYS A 302 6.31 24.14 6.74
N VAL A 303 5.81 24.22 5.52
CA VAL A 303 6.57 24.91 4.49
C VAL A 303 6.53 26.40 4.84
N LYS A 304 7.55 26.87 5.57
CA LYS A 304 7.58 28.18 6.23
C LYS A 304 7.30 29.26 5.17
N ARG A 305 6.48 30.25 5.55
CA ARG A 305 6.32 31.49 4.79
C ARG A 305 7.71 32.11 4.63
N GLY A 306 8.17 32.25 3.39
CA GLY A 306 9.44 32.86 3.06
C GLY A 306 10.60 31.86 2.93
N ASN A 307 11.22 31.84 1.75
CA ASN A 307 12.54 31.26 1.46
C ASN A 307 12.69 29.73 1.40
N PHE A 308 11.78 29.04 0.71
CA PHE A 308 12.19 27.85 -0.03
C PHE A 308 12.83 28.28 -1.35
N ARG A 309 14.16 28.31 -1.41
CA ARG A 309 14.89 28.30 -2.68
C ARG A 309 14.57 26.98 -3.40
N PHE A 310 13.59 27.06 -4.29
CA PHE A 310 13.23 26.06 -5.30
C PHE A 310 14.41 25.84 -6.26
N LYS A 311 15.45 25.10 -5.83
CA LYS A 311 16.53 24.69 -6.75
C LYS A 311 16.85 23.19 -6.75
N GLN A 312 16.15 22.35 -5.99
CA GLN A 312 16.49 20.91 -5.95
C GLN A 312 15.32 19.90 -6.05
N LEU A 313 14.09 20.35 -6.34
CA LEU A 313 12.94 19.43 -6.54
C LEU A 313 12.19 19.63 -7.87
N HIS A 314 12.77 20.39 -8.81
CA HIS A 314 12.19 20.65 -10.13
C HIS A 314 13.17 20.54 -11.31
N ARG A 315 14.22 19.74 -11.17
CA ARG A 315 14.92 19.20 -12.33
C ARG A 315 15.01 17.69 -12.16
N ALA A 316 14.39 16.97 -13.10
CA ALA A 316 14.06 15.54 -13.15
C ALA A 316 12.63 15.21 -12.65
#